data_AF-A0A8C2IDC5-F1
#
_entry.id   AF-A0A8C2IDC5-F1
#
_cell.length_a   1.000
_cell.length_b   1.000
_cell.length_c   1.000
_cell.angle_alpha   90.00
_cell.angle_beta   90.00
_cell.angle_gamma   90.00
#
_symmetry.space_group_name_H-M   'P 1'
#
loop_
_entity.id
_entity.type
_entity.pdbx_description
1 polymer ?
#
loop_
_entity_poly.entity_id
_entity_poly.type
_entity_poly.pdbx_seq_one_letter_code
_entity_poly.pdbx_strand_id
1 'polypeptide(L)'
;MAEARYFQDEFTCPVCLDLLKDPVTIQCGHSYCENCITARWDQEDQMRVYSCPQCRQAFSPRPALARNTMLAEVMEKLKKRKRPADCDAEAGDVQCDVCTGRKYKAIKSCLMCLNSYCQNHLKQHESWFRGKRHKLTEATGRLQEMICQKHEKLLEIFCCTDQKYICMLCTIIEHKNHDVVSAAEQRTEKQVFKTRH
;
A
#
# COMPACT_ATOMS: atom_id res chain seq x y z
N MET A 1 -6.90 -9.88 7.89
CA MET A 1 -7.22 -9.66 6.45
C MET A 1 -8.72 -9.69 6.17
N ALA A 2 -9.57 -10.32 6.99
CA ALA A 2 -11.02 -10.28 6.83
C ALA A 2 -11.63 -8.90 7.22
N GLU A 3 -11.25 -8.33 8.37
CA GLU A 3 -11.86 -7.09 8.88
C GLU A 3 -11.77 -5.88 7.92
N ALA A 4 -10.68 -5.73 7.18
CA ALA A 4 -10.53 -4.58 6.27
C ALA A 4 -11.42 -4.66 5.02
N ARG A 5 -11.87 -5.86 4.62
CA ARG A 5 -12.85 -6.05 3.53
C ARG A 5 -14.28 -5.84 4.03
N TYR A 6 -14.60 -6.32 5.24
CA TYR A 6 -15.93 -6.14 5.84
C TYR A 6 -16.30 -4.65 6.02
N PHE A 7 -15.33 -3.81 6.43
CA PHE A 7 -15.59 -2.38 6.64
C PHE A 7 -15.89 -1.57 5.37
N GLN A 8 -15.59 -2.08 4.16
CA GLN A 8 -15.87 -1.34 2.91
C GLN A 8 -17.29 -1.59 2.41
N ASP A 9 -17.81 -2.81 2.57
CA ASP A 9 -19.18 -3.16 2.15
C ASP A 9 -20.24 -2.45 3.00
N GLU A 10 -19.94 -2.10 4.25
CA GLU A 10 -20.86 -1.38 5.15
C GLU A 10 -21.14 0.07 4.73
N PHE A 11 -20.31 0.67 3.85
CA PHE A 11 -20.46 2.06 3.39
C PHE A 11 -20.70 2.18 1.88
N THR A 12 -21.20 1.11 1.26
CA THR A 12 -21.54 1.08 -0.17
C THR A 12 -22.96 1.62 -0.39
N CYS A 13 -23.11 2.50 -1.37
CA CYS A 13 -24.40 3.00 -1.80
C CYS A 13 -25.18 1.90 -2.55
N PRO A 14 -26.39 1.52 -2.11
CA PRO A 14 -27.16 0.45 -2.76
C PRO A 14 -27.71 0.80 -4.15
N VAL A 15 -27.58 2.06 -4.58
CA VAL A 15 -28.06 2.54 -5.89
C VAL A 15 -26.95 2.48 -6.94
N CYS A 16 -25.78 3.07 -6.65
CA CYS A 16 -24.65 3.07 -7.60
C CYS A 16 -23.64 1.95 -7.34
N LEU A 17 -23.77 1.21 -6.24
CA LEU A 17 -22.88 0.13 -5.81
C LEU A 17 -21.42 0.57 -5.54
N ASP A 18 -21.21 1.89 -5.39
CA ASP A 18 -19.92 2.48 -5.01
C ASP A 18 -19.95 3.00 -3.58
N LEU A 19 -18.77 3.26 -3.01
CA LEU A 19 -18.62 3.93 -1.73
C LEU A 19 -19.42 5.24 -1.70
N LEU A 20 -20.23 5.44 -0.65
CA LEU A 20 -21.07 6.63 -0.47
C LEU A 20 -20.32 7.95 -0.76
N LYS A 21 -20.94 8.84 -1.55
CA LYS A 21 -20.43 10.18 -1.83
C LYS A 21 -21.45 11.18 -1.34
N ASP A 22 -21.02 12.04 -0.42
CA ASP A 22 -21.90 12.98 0.28
C ASP A 22 -23.12 12.24 0.85
N PRO A 23 -22.89 11.35 1.84
CA PRO A 23 -23.93 10.46 2.33
C PRO A 23 -25.09 11.24 2.94
N VAL A 24 -26.30 10.87 2.57
CA VAL A 24 -27.55 11.32 3.19
C VAL A 24 -28.26 10.12 3.78
N THR A 25 -28.85 10.30 4.96
CA THR A 25 -29.66 9.26 5.63
C THR A 25 -31.11 9.70 5.61
N ILE A 26 -31.97 8.92 4.98
CA ILE A 26 -33.41 9.22 4.92
C ILE A 26 -34.12 8.71 6.19
N GLN A 27 -35.38 9.11 6.39
CA GLN A 27 -36.12 8.87 7.63
C GLN A 27 -36.24 7.39 8.05
N CYS A 28 -36.13 6.44 7.11
CA CYS A 28 -36.12 5.00 7.42
C CYS A 28 -34.75 4.46 7.86
N GLY A 29 -33.73 5.31 8.01
CA GLY A 29 -32.38 4.95 8.46
C GLY A 29 -31.42 4.49 7.36
N HIS A 30 -31.90 4.28 6.14
CA HIS A 30 -31.06 3.90 5.01
C HIS A 30 -30.26 5.09 4.46
N SER A 31 -29.04 4.83 4.00
CA SER A 31 -28.11 5.86 3.54
C SER A 31 -27.71 5.68 2.08
N TYR A 32 -27.61 6.81 1.36
CA TYR A 32 -27.32 6.84 -0.08
C TYR A 32 -26.40 8.02 -0.40
N CYS A 33 -25.79 8.03 -1.59
CA CYS A 33 -25.21 9.24 -2.12
C CYS A 33 -26.34 10.26 -2.36
N GLU A 34 -26.14 11.52 -2.01
CA GLU A 34 -27.12 12.59 -2.20
C GLU A 34 -27.68 12.61 -3.64
N ASN A 35 -26.78 12.57 -4.63
CA ASN A 35 -27.17 12.56 -6.05
C ASN A 35 -27.96 11.31 -6.46
N CYS A 36 -27.66 10.14 -5.88
CA CYS A 36 -28.31 8.88 -6.24
C CYS A 36 -29.76 8.85 -5.79
N ILE A 37 -30.04 9.24 -4.54
CA ILE A 37 -31.41 9.27 -4.04
C ILE A 37 -32.21 10.42 -4.66
N THR A 38 -31.58 11.56 -4.93
CA THR A 38 -32.21 12.69 -5.62
C THR A 38 -32.65 12.29 -7.01
N ALA A 39 -31.76 11.71 -7.82
CA ALA A 39 -32.08 11.26 -9.18
C ALA A 39 -33.19 10.20 -9.20
N ARG A 40 -33.22 9.31 -8.20
CA ARG A 40 -34.28 8.30 -8.07
C ARG A 40 -35.64 8.94 -7.78
N TRP A 41 -35.69 9.89 -6.86
CA TRP A 41 -36.93 10.60 -6.52
C TRP A 41 -37.39 11.57 -7.62
N ASP A 42 -36.46 12.13 -8.41
CA ASP A 42 -36.82 12.95 -9.56
C ASP A 42 -37.57 12.14 -10.63
N GLN A 43 -37.31 10.84 -10.76
CA GLN A 43 -38.07 9.94 -11.64
C GLN A 43 -39.48 9.64 -11.10
N GLU A 44 -39.66 9.68 -9.78
CA GLU A 44 -40.94 9.39 -9.10
C GLU A 44 -41.79 10.67 -8.88
N ASP A 45 -41.31 11.83 -9.32
CA ASP A 45 -41.90 13.15 -9.00
C ASP A 45 -43.34 13.29 -9.52
N GLN A 46 -43.65 12.65 -10.65
CA GLN A 46 -45.01 12.62 -11.22
C GLN A 46 -46.03 11.93 -10.30
N MET A 47 -45.60 10.93 -9.52
CA MET A 47 -46.45 10.15 -8.62
C MET A 47 -46.64 10.85 -7.26
N ARG A 48 -45.86 11.90 -6.94
CA ARG A 48 -45.85 12.63 -5.66
C ARG A 48 -45.70 11.76 -4.40
N VAL A 49 -45.25 10.52 -4.59
CA VAL A 49 -44.98 9.54 -3.54
C VAL A 49 -43.57 9.03 -3.79
N TYR A 50 -42.69 9.28 -2.83
CA TYR A 50 -41.27 8.98 -2.96
C TYR A 50 -40.95 7.74 -2.12
N SER A 51 -40.19 6.80 -2.67
CA SER A 51 -39.94 5.53 -1.99
C SER A 51 -38.47 5.34 -1.60
N CYS A 52 -38.23 4.64 -0.50
CA CYS A 52 -36.89 4.14 -0.17
C CYS A 52 -36.52 3.00 -1.14
N PRO A 53 -35.38 3.08 -1.86
CA PRO A 53 -34.94 2.01 -2.77
C PRO A 53 -34.77 0.63 -2.11
N GLN A 54 -34.44 0.58 -0.82
CA GLN A 54 -34.18 -0.67 -0.08
C GLN A 54 -35.42 -1.25 0.58
N CYS A 55 -36.10 -0.49 1.44
CA CYS A 55 -37.23 -0.99 2.23
C CYS A 55 -38.60 -0.62 1.67
N ARG A 56 -38.65 0.17 0.59
CA ARG A 56 -39.89 0.63 -0.08
C ARG A 56 -40.82 1.47 0.80
N GLN A 57 -40.36 1.93 1.97
CA GLN A 57 -41.10 2.89 2.77
C GLN A 57 -41.40 4.14 1.93
N ALA A 58 -42.67 4.53 1.90
CA ALA A 58 -43.16 5.67 1.15
C ALA A 58 -43.13 6.95 1.99
N PHE A 59 -42.88 8.08 1.32
CA PHE A 59 -42.82 9.40 1.90
C PHE A 59 -43.64 10.38 1.07
N SER A 60 -44.45 11.20 1.74
CA SER A 60 -45.15 12.34 1.16
C SER A 60 -45.37 13.40 2.25
N PRO A 61 -44.92 14.66 2.08
CA PRO A 61 -44.24 15.23 0.90
C PRO A 61 -42.80 14.70 0.72
N ARG A 62 -42.11 15.14 -0.34
CA ARG A 62 -40.69 14.80 -0.60
C ARG A 62 -39.84 15.14 0.63
N PRO A 63 -39.10 14.18 1.22
CA PRO A 63 -38.24 14.48 2.34
C PRO A 63 -37.12 15.45 1.96
N ALA A 64 -36.83 16.41 2.83
CA ALA A 64 -35.62 17.21 2.71
C ALA A 64 -34.39 16.33 2.97
N LEU A 65 -33.40 16.42 2.10
CA LEU A 65 -32.14 15.71 2.26
C LEU A 65 -31.14 16.61 2.98
N ALA A 66 -30.55 16.08 4.05
CA ALA A 66 -29.45 16.72 4.75
C ALA A 66 -28.26 15.75 4.78
N ARG A 67 -27.08 16.30 4.55
CA ARG A 67 -25.83 15.55 4.62
C ARG A 67 -25.65 14.95 6.01
N ASN A 68 -25.41 13.65 6.08
CA ASN A 68 -25.02 12.98 7.31
C ASN A 68 -23.53 13.28 7.59
N THR A 69 -23.28 14.26 8.46
CA THR A 69 -21.93 14.73 8.81
C THR A 69 -21.08 13.65 9.46
N MET A 70 -21.68 12.80 10.30
CA MET A 70 -20.99 11.68 10.95
C MET A 70 -20.50 10.66 9.92
N LEU A 71 -21.39 10.19 9.04
CA LEU A 71 -21.02 9.30 7.94
C LEU A 71 -19.96 9.97 7.07
N ALA A 72 -20.18 11.22 6.63
CA ALA A 72 -19.21 11.94 5.82
C ALA A 72 -17.83 12.01 6.48
N GLU A 73 -17.74 12.28 7.78
CA GLU A 73 -16.47 12.31 8.51
C GLU A 73 -15.79 10.94 8.57
N VAL A 74 -16.55 9.86 8.84
CA VAL A 74 -16.03 8.49 8.82
C VAL A 74 -15.48 8.15 7.44
N MET A 75 -16.21 8.51 6.39
CA MET A 75 -15.79 8.29 5.00
C MET A 75 -14.54 9.07 4.63
N GLU A 76 -14.45 10.33 5.05
CA GLU A 76 -13.25 11.15 4.85
C GLU A 76 -12.07 10.59 5.65
N LYS A 77 -12.27 10.08 6.87
CA LYS A 77 -11.23 9.37 7.62
C LYS A 77 -10.82 8.06 6.93
N LEU A 78 -11.74 7.32 6.33
CA LEU A 78 -11.45 6.12 5.54
C LEU A 78 -10.63 6.46 4.28
N LYS A 79 -11.00 7.54 3.57
CA LYS A 79 -10.26 8.07 2.42
C LYS A 79 -8.89 8.62 2.81
N LYS A 80 -8.76 9.27 3.97
CA LYS A 80 -7.48 9.77 4.50
C LYS A 80 -6.59 8.64 5.02
N ARG A 81 -7.15 7.54 5.54
CA ARG A 81 -6.41 6.28 5.75
C ARG A 81 -5.84 5.71 4.46
N LYS A 82 -6.40 6.05 3.29
CA LYS A 82 -5.83 5.72 1.98
C LYS A 82 -4.69 6.62 1.50
N ARG A 83 -4.20 7.65 2.22
CA ARG A 83 -3.03 8.44 1.75
C ARG A 83 -2.11 8.91 2.89
N PRO A 84 -0.84 8.48 2.82
CA PRO A 84 0.19 9.36 2.30
C PRO A 84 0.93 8.72 1.11
N ALA A 85 0.91 9.41 -0.03
CA ALA A 85 1.79 9.20 -1.20
C ALA A 85 1.93 7.77 -1.76
N ASP A 86 0.84 6.99 -1.81
CA ASP A 86 0.82 5.80 -2.67
C ASP A 86 0.51 6.25 -4.11
N CYS A 87 1.54 6.75 -4.80
CA CYS A 87 1.50 6.81 -6.26
C CYS A 87 1.40 5.37 -6.76
N ASP A 88 0.52 5.12 -7.71
CA ASP A 88 0.54 3.85 -8.41
C ASP A 88 1.92 3.66 -9.03
N ALA A 89 2.42 2.43 -9.02
CA ALA A 89 3.72 2.17 -9.62
C ALA A 89 3.63 2.45 -11.13
N GLU A 90 4.38 3.44 -11.59
CA GLU A 90 4.49 3.76 -13.02
C GLU A 90 5.56 2.85 -13.67
N ALA A 91 5.68 2.94 -14.99
CA ALA A 91 6.70 2.21 -15.73
C ALA A 91 8.10 2.62 -15.25
N GLY A 92 8.81 1.67 -14.64
CA GLY A 92 10.16 1.88 -14.08
C GLY A 92 10.21 1.99 -12.56
N ASP A 93 9.07 2.11 -11.87
CA ASP A 93 9.02 2.08 -10.42
C ASP A 93 9.18 0.65 -9.87
N VAL A 94 9.87 0.53 -8.73
CA VAL A 94 9.90 -0.72 -7.96
C VAL A 94 8.54 -0.91 -7.30
N GLN A 95 7.92 -2.05 -7.53
CA GLN A 95 6.59 -2.36 -7.00
C GLN A 95 6.67 -2.91 -5.58
N CYS A 96 5.62 -2.68 -4.79
CA CYS A 96 5.48 -3.31 -3.49
C CYS A 96 5.10 -4.79 -3.62
N ASP A 97 5.88 -5.67 -2.98
CA ASP A 97 5.68 -7.12 -3.06
C ASP A 97 4.43 -7.58 -2.28
N VAL A 98 4.08 -6.87 -1.20
CA VAL A 98 3.01 -7.23 -0.27
C VAL A 98 1.60 -6.85 -0.77
N CYS A 99 1.48 -5.86 -1.65
CA CYS A 99 0.18 -5.43 -2.18
C CYS A 99 -0.56 -6.57 -2.89
N THR A 100 -1.84 -6.76 -2.56
CA THR A 100 -2.74 -7.69 -3.25
C THR A 100 -3.59 -6.92 -4.27
N GLY A 101 -3.50 -7.29 -5.55
CA GLY A 101 -4.15 -6.57 -6.64
C GLY A 101 -3.29 -5.40 -7.15
N ARG A 102 -3.82 -4.17 -7.05
CA ARG A 102 -3.11 -2.95 -7.50
C ARG A 102 -1.79 -2.79 -6.75
N LYS A 103 -0.69 -2.65 -7.49
CA LYS A 103 0.65 -2.52 -6.93
C LYS A 103 1.02 -1.03 -6.79
N TYR A 104 1.40 -0.63 -5.59
CA TYR A 104 1.89 0.71 -5.31
C TYR A 104 3.41 0.78 -5.39
N LYS A 105 3.94 1.98 -5.62
CA LYS A 105 5.37 2.25 -5.61
C LYS A 105 5.98 1.88 -4.25
N ALA A 106 7.04 1.09 -4.28
CA ALA A 106 7.84 0.81 -3.10
C ALA A 106 8.76 2.00 -2.80
N ILE A 107 8.90 2.31 -1.51
CA ILE A 107 9.76 3.38 -1.01
C ILE A 107 11.02 2.84 -0.32
N LYS A 108 10.95 1.61 0.20
CA LYS A 108 12.07 0.92 0.85
C LYS A 108 12.02 -0.56 0.54
N SER A 109 13.19 -1.20 0.56
CA SER A 109 13.33 -2.64 0.53
C SER A 109 14.03 -3.15 1.80
N CYS A 110 13.60 -4.31 2.29
CA CYS A 110 14.21 -4.97 3.43
C CYS A 110 15.15 -6.08 2.97
N LEU A 111 16.41 -6.00 3.35
CA LEU A 111 17.44 -6.97 2.96
C LEU A 111 17.29 -8.32 3.67
N MET A 112 16.54 -8.37 4.77
CA MET A 112 16.30 -9.61 5.51
C MET A 112 15.04 -10.32 5.03
N CYS A 113 14.01 -9.56 4.65
CA CYS A 113 12.76 -10.13 4.14
C CYS A 113 12.79 -10.34 2.63
N LEU A 114 13.74 -9.74 1.92
CA LEU A 114 13.82 -9.74 0.45
C LEU A 114 12.53 -9.25 -0.21
N ASN A 115 11.95 -8.21 0.39
CA ASN A 115 10.71 -7.60 -0.05
C ASN A 115 10.84 -6.08 -0.10
N SER A 116 10.11 -5.48 -1.03
CA SER A 116 9.94 -4.05 -1.25
C SER A 116 8.56 -3.61 -0.77
N TYR A 117 8.49 -2.48 -0.07
CA TYR A 117 7.30 -2.01 0.62
C TYR A 117 6.91 -0.61 0.17
N CYS A 118 5.62 -0.42 -0.13
CA CYS A 118 5.01 0.91 -0.18
C CYS A 118 4.93 1.51 1.22
N GLN A 119 4.54 2.78 1.34
CA GLN A 119 4.54 3.50 2.61
C GLN A 119 3.70 2.81 3.69
N ASN A 120 2.54 2.26 3.31
CA ASN A 120 1.65 1.56 4.23
C ASN A 120 2.25 0.23 4.74
N HIS A 121 2.72 -0.61 3.81
CA HIS A 121 3.31 -1.90 4.18
C HIS A 121 4.64 -1.74 4.91
N LEU A 122 5.38 -0.65 4.68
CA LEU A 122 6.59 -0.34 5.44
C LEU A 122 6.26 -0.02 6.90
N LYS A 123 5.25 0.82 7.15
CA LYS A 123 4.83 1.13 8.53
C LYS A 123 4.39 -0.13 9.28
N GLN A 124 3.66 -1.03 8.61
CA GLN A 124 3.27 -2.31 9.20
C GLN A 124 4.48 -3.17 9.52
N HIS A 125 5.41 -3.30 8.57
CA HIS A 125 6.68 -4.02 8.75
C HIS A 125 7.45 -3.47 9.96
N GLU A 126 7.72 -2.17 10.02
CA GLU A 126 8.44 -1.55 11.14
C GLU A 126 7.72 -1.75 12.48
N SER A 127 6.39 -1.73 12.48
CA SER A 127 5.58 -1.93 13.69
C SER A 127 5.71 -3.35 14.26
N TRP A 128 5.79 -4.37 13.40
CA TRP A 128 5.99 -5.77 13.77
C TRP A 128 7.42 -6.04 14.23
N PHE A 129 8.41 -5.41 13.59
CA PHE A 129 9.83 -5.62 13.89
C PHE A 129 10.43 -4.59 14.87
N ARG A 130 9.60 -3.94 15.70
CA ARG A 130 10.05 -2.89 16.66
C ARG A 130 11.20 -3.33 17.57
N GLY A 131 11.22 -4.60 18.01
CA GLY A 131 12.26 -5.17 18.88
C GLY A 131 13.49 -5.74 18.16
N LYS A 132 13.39 -6.03 16.86
CA LYS A 132 14.48 -6.56 16.02
C LYS A 132 14.40 -5.90 14.64
N ARG A 133 14.82 -4.64 14.56
CA ARG A 133 14.72 -3.86 13.32
C ARG A 133 15.49 -4.53 12.20
N HIS A 134 14.83 -4.72 11.07
CA HIS A 134 15.52 -5.19 9.87
C HIS A 134 16.22 -4.02 9.16
N LYS A 135 17.30 -4.34 8.43
CA LYS A 135 18.02 -3.36 7.62
C LYS A 135 17.21 -3.01 6.37
N LEU A 136 16.82 -1.74 6.28
CA LEU A 136 16.09 -1.16 5.15
C LEU A 136 17.04 -0.36 4.26
N THR A 137 16.80 -0.41 2.96
CA THR A 137 17.51 0.36 1.92
C THR A 137 16.49 1.04 1.00
N GLU A 138 16.94 1.97 0.14
CA GLU A 138 16.13 2.49 -0.97
C GLU A 138 15.52 1.33 -1.77
N ALA A 139 14.29 1.54 -2.25
CA ALA A 139 13.59 0.53 -3.03
C ALA A 139 14.41 0.16 -4.28
N THR A 140 14.62 -1.14 -4.49
CA THR A 140 15.38 -1.65 -5.63
C THR A 140 14.74 -2.91 -6.19
N GLY A 141 14.64 -2.99 -7.52
CA GLY A 141 14.22 -4.20 -8.22
C GLY A 141 15.30 -5.30 -8.21
N ARG A 142 16.51 -4.99 -7.73
CA ARG A 142 17.68 -5.87 -7.77
C ARG A 142 17.97 -6.55 -6.43
N LEU A 143 16.95 -6.79 -5.60
CA LEU A 143 17.14 -7.44 -4.30
C LEU A 143 17.74 -8.84 -4.43
N GLN A 144 17.32 -9.59 -5.45
CA GLN A 144 17.84 -10.94 -5.70
C GLN A 144 19.33 -10.94 -6.08
N GLU A 145 19.82 -9.89 -6.72
CA GLU A 145 21.25 -9.73 -7.03
C GLU A 145 22.10 -9.49 -5.77
N MET A 146 21.49 -9.11 -4.65
CA MET A 146 22.18 -8.92 -3.37
C MET A 146 22.31 -10.23 -2.57
N ILE A 147 21.84 -11.35 -3.11
CA ILE A 147 21.79 -12.65 -2.44
C ILE A 147 22.69 -13.66 -3.15
N CYS A 148 23.49 -14.34 -2.34
CA CYS A 148 24.31 -15.46 -2.79
C CYS A 148 23.42 -16.61 -3.24
N GLN A 149 23.50 -16.95 -4.52
CA GLN A 149 22.70 -18.03 -5.11
C GLN A 149 23.02 -19.42 -4.54
N LYS A 150 24.21 -19.61 -3.95
CA LYS A 150 24.62 -20.89 -3.34
C LYS A 150 24.14 -21.06 -1.89
N HIS A 151 24.02 -19.96 -1.16
CA HIS A 151 23.88 -19.98 0.30
C HIS A 151 22.66 -19.21 0.81
N GLU A 152 21.96 -18.50 -0.07
CA GLU A 152 20.79 -17.67 0.26
C GLU A 152 21.08 -16.64 1.37
N LYS A 153 22.34 -16.15 1.42
CA LYS A 153 22.81 -15.12 2.35
C LYS A 153 23.19 -13.85 1.61
N LEU A 154 23.13 -12.72 2.31
CA LEU A 154 23.53 -11.43 1.76
C LEU A 154 24.99 -11.43 1.30
N LEU A 155 25.21 -10.78 0.16
CA LEU A 155 26.53 -10.55 -0.43
C LEU A 155 27.20 -9.32 0.22
N GLU A 156 27.62 -9.47 1.47
CA GLU A 156 28.19 -8.38 2.29
C GLU A 156 29.72 -8.24 2.18
N ILE A 157 30.37 -9.12 1.43
CA ILE A 157 31.83 -9.20 1.33
C ILE A 157 32.24 -9.09 -0.14
N PHE A 158 33.33 -8.37 -0.42
CA PHE A 158 33.94 -8.32 -1.75
C PHE A 158 35.26 -9.10 -1.73
N CYS A 159 35.39 -10.08 -2.63
CA CYS A 159 36.65 -10.78 -2.84
C CYS A 159 37.48 -10.01 -3.86
N CYS A 160 38.62 -9.48 -3.43
CA CYS A 160 39.55 -8.74 -4.27
C CYS A 160 40.23 -9.64 -5.30
N THR A 161 40.58 -10.87 -4.89
CA THR A 161 41.22 -11.87 -5.75
C THR A 161 40.35 -12.22 -6.97
N ASP A 162 39.06 -12.46 -6.75
CA ASP A 162 38.12 -12.87 -7.82
C ASP A 162 37.24 -11.73 -8.35
N GLN A 163 37.41 -10.52 -7.78
CA GLN A 163 36.65 -9.30 -8.10
C GLN A 163 35.12 -9.46 -8.07
N LYS A 164 34.59 -10.21 -7.10
CA LYS A 164 33.14 -10.50 -6.99
C LYS A 164 32.62 -10.32 -5.56
N TYR A 165 31.33 -10.00 -5.45
CA TYR A 165 30.65 -9.99 -4.16
C TYR A 165 30.27 -11.42 -3.74
N ILE A 166 30.53 -11.75 -2.48
CA ILE A 166 30.32 -13.07 -1.88
C ILE A 166 29.64 -12.93 -0.50
N CYS A 167 29.04 -14.02 -0.01
CA CYS A 167 28.51 -14.05 1.36
C CYS A 167 29.56 -14.58 2.36
N MET A 168 29.24 -14.50 3.65
CA MET A 168 30.10 -14.99 4.73
C MET A 168 30.36 -16.51 4.70
N LEU A 169 29.48 -17.32 4.09
CA LEU A 169 29.74 -18.75 3.93
C LEU A 169 30.73 -19.02 2.79
N CYS A 170 30.66 -18.23 1.72
CA CYS A 170 31.63 -18.31 0.62
C CYS A 170 33.06 -17.99 1.11
N THR A 171 33.24 -17.04 2.03
CA THR A 171 34.58 -16.72 2.57
C THR A 171 35.22 -17.88 3.31
N ILE A 172 34.44 -18.68 4.04
CA ILE A 172 34.99 -19.77 4.86
C ILE A 172 35.15 -21.10 4.09
N ILE A 173 34.35 -21.32 3.02
CA ILE A 173 34.35 -22.57 2.25
C ILE A 173 35.24 -22.44 1.00
N GLU A 174 34.92 -21.51 0.11
CA GLU A 174 35.50 -21.44 -1.24
C GLU A 174 36.63 -20.41 -1.34
N HIS A 175 36.54 -19.33 -0.56
CA HIS A 175 37.42 -18.16 -0.64
C HIS A 175 38.31 -18.00 0.61
N LYS A 176 38.64 -19.11 1.29
CA LYS A 176 39.32 -19.11 2.60
C LYS A 176 40.66 -18.38 2.62
N ASN A 177 41.38 -18.38 1.51
CA ASN A 177 42.71 -17.78 1.38
C ASN A 177 42.72 -16.59 0.41
N HIS A 178 41.56 -16.09 0.00
CA HIS A 178 41.47 -14.95 -0.90
C HIS A 178 41.50 -13.66 -0.10
N ASP A 179 42.02 -12.60 -0.71
CA ASP A 179 41.91 -11.26 -0.14
C ASP A 179 40.46 -10.79 -0.22
N VAL A 180 39.92 -10.36 0.91
CA VAL A 180 38.51 -9.98 1.07
C VAL A 180 38.39 -8.71 1.90
N VAL A 181 37.47 -7.84 1.49
CA VAL A 181 37.11 -6.61 2.18
C VAL A 181 35.59 -6.53 2.33
N SER A 182 35.07 -5.65 3.20
CA SER A 182 33.62 -5.48 3.28
C SER A 182 33.05 -4.85 2.01
N ALA A 183 31.84 -5.22 1.63
CA ALA A 183 31.16 -4.62 0.49
C ALA A 183 30.92 -3.10 0.69
N ALA A 184 30.86 -2.63 1.94
CA ALA A 184 30.72 -1.21 2.26
C ALA A 184 32.01 -0.44 1.93
N GLU A 185 33.16 -0.93 2.37
CA GLU A 185 34.48 -0.33 2.11
C GLU A 185 34.78 -0.27 0.61
N GLN A 186 34.54 -1.37 -0.12
CA GLN A 186 34.76 -1.41 -1.56
C GLN A 186 33.90 -0.39 -2.32
N ARG A 187 32.67 -0.14 -1.87
CA ARG A 187 31.79 0.87 -2.48
C ARG A 187 32.27 2.29 -2.20
N THR A 188 32.88 2.54 -1.04
CA THR A 188 33.45 3.85 -0.71
C THR A 188 34.70 4.15 -1.54
N GLU A 189 35.61 3.18 -1.72
CA GLU A 189 36.82 3.37 -2.52
C GLU A 189 36.49 3.66 -3.99
N LYS A 190 35.57 2.89 -4.59
CA LYS A 190 35.12 3.13 -5.97
C LYS A 190 34.45 4.49 -6.18
N GLN A 191 33.82 5.05 -5.15
CA GLN A 191 33.24 6.40 -5.23
C GLN A 191 34.34 7.47 -5.14
N VAL A 192 35.32 7.34 -4.24
CA VAL A 192 36.43 8.29 -4.10
C VAL A 192 37.28 8.37 -5.37
N PHE A 193 37.53 7.23 -6.03
CA PHE A 193 38.25 7.21 -7.32
C PHE A 193 37.48 7.89 -8.45
N LYS A 194 36.14 7.86 -8.43
CA LYS A 194 35.30 8.53 -9.44
C LYS A 194 35.20 10.04 -9.25
N THR A 195 35.40 10.55 -8.04
CA THR A 195 35.33 11.99 -7.74
C THR A 195 36.68 12.70 -7.91
N ARG A 196 37.77 11.95 -8.10
CA ARG A 196 39.15 12.47 -8.27
C ARG A 196 39.59 12.58 -9.74
N HIS A 197 38.75 12.15 -10.68
CA HIS A 197 38.92 12.26 -12.13
C HIS A 197 37.79 13.10 -12.71
#